data_AF-A0A535JDQ0-F1
#
_entry.id   AF-A0A535JDQ0-F1
#
_cell.length_a   1.000
_cell.length_b   1.000
_cell.length_c   1.000
_cell.angle_alpha   90.00
_cell.angle_beta   90.00
_cell.angle_gamma   90.00
#
_symmetry.space_group_name_H-M   'P 1'
#
loop_
_entity.id
_entity.type
_entity.pdbx_description
1 polymer ?
#
loop_
_entity_poly.entity_id
_entity_poly.type
_entity_poly.pdbx_seq_one_letter_code
_entity_poly.pdbx_strand_id
1 'polypeptide(L)'
;MSVREHRLRQLALDRCLQLLEEAQVRGRSRIDGPLGALLRTQLEHAGVIAEHRLEGRRIDRVLDDIFALQAQLLGQAPEDRRQRTGT
;
A
#
# COMPACT_ATOMS: atom_id res chain seq x y z
N MET A 1 -2.76 -8.69 -17.75
CA MET A 1 -3.56 -8.70 -16.50
C MET A 1 -5.02 -8.58 -16.85
N SER A 2 -5.85 -9.47 -16.32
CA SER A 2 -7.30 -9.41 -16.55
C SER A 2 -7.92 -8.32 -15.67
N VAL A 3 -8.97 -7.65 -16.14
CA VAL A 3 -9.71 -6.61 -15.39
C VAL A 3 -10.12 -7.10 -13.98
N ARG A 4 -10.39 -8.40 -13.85
CA ARG A 4 -10.70 -9.07 -12.58
C ARG A 4 -9.53 -9.06 -11.59
N GLU A 5 -8.31 -9.33 -12.04
CA GLU A 5 -7.11 -9.30 -11.20
C GLU A 5 -6.81 -7.88 -10.73
N HIS A 6 -6.97 -6.90 -11.62
CA HIS A 6 -6.82 -5.50 -11.29
C HIS A 6 -7.82 -5.07 -10.19
N ARG A 7 -9.09 -5.46 -10.34
CA ARG A 7 -10.14 -5.17 -9.36
C ARG A 7 -9.88 -5.83 -8.01
N LEU A 8 -9.39 -7.07 -7.99
CA LEU A 8 -9.05 -7.77 -6.74
C LEU A 8 -7.88 -7.08 -6.01
N ARG A 9 -6.87 -6.61 -6.73
CA ARG A 9 -5.75 -5.85 -6.13
C ARG A 9 -6.21 -4.52 -5.56
N GLN A 10 -7.07 -3.79 -6.28
CA GLN A 10 -7.65 -2.54 -5.76
C GLN A 10 -8.45 -2.79 -4.48
N LEU A 11 -9.27 -3.85 -4.44
CA LEU A 11 -10.06 -4.19 -3.27
C LEU A 11 -9.18 -4.55 -2.06
N ALA A 12 -8.05 -5.23 -2.29
CA ALA A 12 -7.09 -5.53 -1.24
C ALA A 12 -6.42 -4.26 -0.69
N LEU A 13 -6.05 -3.30 -1.56
CA LEU A 13 -5.48 -2.01 -1.14
C LEU A 13 -6.49 -1.15 -0.39
N ASP A 14 -7.75 -1.12 -0.84
CA ASP A 14 -8.84 -0.44 -0.14
C ASP A 14 -9.03 -0.99 1.29
N ARG A 15 -8.94 -2.33 1.44
CA ARG A 15 -8.97 -2.97 2.76
C ARG A 15 -7.80 -2.56 3.65
N CYS A 16 -6.61 -2.36 3.09
CA CYS A 16 -5.48 -1.82 3.84
C CYS A 16 -5.77 -0.41 4.36
N LEU A 17 -6.32 0.47 3.52
CA LEU A 17 -6.69 1.83 3.91
C LEU A 17 -7.69 1.82 5.07
N GLN A 18 -8.73 0.99 4.97
CA GLN A 18 -9.74 0.87 6.01
C GLN A 18 -9.15 0.46 7.37
N LEU A 19 -8.19 -0.48 7.39
CA LEU A 19 -7.52 -0.91 8.61
C LEU A 19 -6.66 0.21 9.24
N LEU A 20 -6.00 1.00 8.40
CA LEU A 20 -5.15 2.11 8.83
C LEU A 20 -5.99 3.29 9.35
N GLU A 21 -7.08 3.61 8.67
CA GLU A 21 -8.03 4.63 9.10
C GLU A 21 -8.64 4.27 10.45
N GLU A 22 -9.12 3.03 10.63
CA GLU A 22 -9.65 2.58 11.91
C GLU A 22 -8.60 2.71 13.02
N ALA A 23 -7.34 2.37 12.75
CA ALA A 23 -6.25 2.53 13.70
C ALA A 23 -6.01 4.01 14.06
N GLN A 24 -6.04 4.93 13.09
CA GLN A 24 -5.91 6.37 13.34
C GLN A 24 -7.09 6.93 14.13
N VAL A 25 -8.32 6.53 13.80
CA VAL A 25 -9.53 6.93 14.55
C VAL A 25 -9.45 6.47 16.00
N ARG A 26 -8.85 5.30 16.26
CA ARG A 26 -8.54 4.79 17.61
C ARG A 26 -7.35 5.48 18.28
N GLY A 27 -6.77 6.51 17.67
CA GLY A 27 -5.64 7.28 18.19
C GLY A 27 -4.27 6.61 18.03
N ARG A 28 -4.17 5.52 17.25
CA ARG A 28 -2.87 4.88 16.99
C ARG A 28 -2.11 5.70 15.96
N SER A 29 -0.81 5.88 16.20
CA SER A 29 0.09 6.57 15.26
C SER A 29 1.08 5.61 14.60
N ARG A 30 1.19 4.38 15.12
CA ARG A 30 2.12 3.34 14.66
C ARG A 30 1.39 2.01 14.49
N ILE A 31 1.92 1.20 13.59
CA ILE A 31 1.46 -0.15 13.33
C ILE A 31 1.89 -1.06 14.49
N ASP A 32 0.92 -1.64 15.19
CA ASP A 32 1.13 -2.72 16.15
C ASP A 32 1.23 -4.09 15.44
N GLY A 33 1.71 -5.11 16.16
CA GLY A 33 1.91 -6.46 15.62
C GLY A 33 0.66 -7.05 14.93
N PRO A 34 -0.53 -7.04 15.58
CA PRO A 34 -1.77 -7.52 14.97
C PRO A 34 -2.16 -6.74 13.70
N LEU A 35 -2.10 -5.40 13.74
CA LEU A 35 -2.39 -4.57 12.57
C LEU A 35 -1.39 -4.83 11.43
N GLY A 36 -0.11 -5.00 11.74
CA GLY A 36 0.94 -5.30 10.77
C GLY A 36 0.76 -6.66 10.10
N ALA A 37 0.32 -7.68 10.85
CA ALA A 37 0.00 -9.00 10.29
C ALA A 37 -1.20 -8.92 9.33
N LEU A 38 -2.27 -8.21 9.71
CA LEU A 38 -3.44 -8.02 8.85
C LEU A 38 -3.10 -7.27 7.56
N LEU A 39 -2.33 -6.18 7.66
CA LEU A 39 -1.90 -5.41 6.50
C LEU A 39 -1.02 -6.22 5.57
N ARG A 40 -0.11 -7.03 6.10
CA ARG A 40 0.74 -7.91 5.30
C ARG A 40 -0.10 -8.85 4.44
N THR A 41 -1.09 -9.53 5.04
CA THR A 41 -1.96 -10.45 4.29
C THR A 41 -2.71 -9.74 3.16
N GLN A 42 -3.20 -8.52 3.40
CA GLN A 42 -3.89 -7.75 2.35
C GLN A 42 -2.93 -7.26 1.26
N LEU A 43 -1.71 -6.84 1.61
CA LEU A 43 -0.68 -6.47 0.63
C LEU A 43 -0.26 -7.66 -0.24
N GLU A 44 -0.12 -8.85 0.35
CA GLU A 44 0.15 -10.09 -0.38
C GLU A 44 -1.00 -10.40 -1.38
N HIS A 45 -2.26 -10.21 -0.98
CA HIS A 45 -3.41 -10.30 -1.90
C HIS A 45 -3.42 -9.23 -3.01
N ALA A 46 -2.86 -8.05 -2.75
CA ALA A 46 -2.64 -7.01 -3.75
C ALA A 46 -1.47 -7.33 -4.70
N GLY A 47 -0.73 -8.43 -4.46
CA GLY A 47 0.47 -8.80 -5.20
C GLY A 47 1.71 -7.97 -4.80
N VAL A 48 1.66 -7.32 -3.63
CA VAL A 48 2.76 -6.54 -3.05
C VAL A 48 3.42 -7.40 -1.98
N ILE A 49 4.65 -7.84 -2.25
CA ILE A 49 5.45 -8.54 -1.25
C ILE A 49 6.07 -7.49 -0.33
N ALA A 50 5.55 -7.38 0.89
CA ALA A 50 6.16 -6.54 1.91
C ALA A 50 7.44 -7.22 2.43
N GLU A 51 8.57 -6.95 1.77
CA GLU A 51 9.89 -7.44 2.24
C GLU A 51 10.26 -6.86 3.62
N HIS A 52 9.71 -5.70 3.96
CA HIS A 52 9.98 -5.01 5.22
C HIS A 52 8.85 -5.23 6.24
N ARG A 53 9.25 -5.40 7.51
CA ARG A 53 8.33 -5.51 8.64
C ARG A 53 7.52 -4.21 8.80
N LEU A 54 6.20 -4.31 8.75
CA LEU A 54 5.28 -3.17 8.91
C LEU A 54 5.15 -2.72 10.37
N GLU A 55 5.37 -3.63 11.33
CA GLU A 55 5.29 -3.33 12.75
C GLU A 55 6.25 -2.19 13.15
N GLY A 56 5.75 -1.25 13.95
CA GLY A 56 6.49 -0.08 14.41
C GLY A 56 6.55 1.08 13.41
N ARG A 57 6.16 0.88 12.15
CA ARG A 57 6.07 1.97 11.17
C ARG A 57 4.96 2.96 11.53
N ARG A 58 5.15 4.22 11.15
CA ARG A 58 4.13 5.26 11.31
C ARG A 58 3.00 5.01 10.31
N ILE A 59 1.76 5.10 10.77
CA ILE A 59 0.57 4.86 9.93
C ILE A 59 0.57 5.82 8.73
N ASP A 60 0.86 7.11 8.94
CA ASP A 60 0.93 8.10 7.85
C ASP A 60 1.84 7.66 6.70
N ARG A 61 3.00 7.08 7.04
CA ARG A 61 3.97 6.65 6.02
C ARG A 61 3.52 5.40 5.26
N VAL A 62 2.82 4.50 5.95
CA VAL A 62 2.26 3.30 5.30
C VAL A 62 1.09 3.69 4.40
N LEU A 63 0.30 4.71 4.79
CA LEU A 63 -0.73 5.30 3.94
C LEU A 63 -0.13 5.90 2.66
N ASP A 64 0.93 6.72 2.77
CA ASP A 64 1.67 7.24 1.61
C ASP A 64 2.13 6.11 0.66
N ASP A 65 2.71 5.04 1.21
CA ASP A 65 3.18 3.89 0.43
C ASP A 65 2.01 3.20 -0.32
N ILE A 66 0.85 3.03 0.34
CA ILE A 66 -0.34 2.44 -0.28
C ILE A 66 -0.91 3.35 -1.38
N PHE A 67 -0.97 4.67 -1.17
CA PHE A 67 -1.41 5.60 -2.20
C PHE A 67 -0.48 5.59 -3.41
N ALA A 68 0.84 5.49 -3.19
CA ALA A 68 1.80 5.33 -4.27
C ALA A 68 1.59 4.02 -5.05
N LEU A 69 1.24 2.92 -4.37
CA LEU A 69 0.91 1.64 -5.00
C LEU A 69 -0.40 1.72 -5.81
N GLN A 70 -1.42 2.39 -5.30
CA GLN A 70 -2.68 2.62 -6.02
C GLN A 70 -2.47 3.49 -7.26
N ALA A 71 -1.66 4.55 -7.16
CA ALA A 71 -1.31 5.41 -8.28
C ALA A 71 -0.56 4.63 -9.38
N GLN A 72 0.40 3.78 -9.00
CA GLN A 72 1.08 2.89 -9.94
C GLN A 72 0.12 1.93 -10.64
N LEU A 73 -0.82 1.33 -9.90
CA LEU A 73 -1.85 0.45 -10.46
C LEU A 73 -2.74 1.18 -11.47
N LEU A 74 -3.14 2.42 -11.18
CA LEU A 74 -3.97 3.25 -12.05
C LEU A 74 -3.21 3.77 -13.29
N GLY A 75 -1.92 3.46 -13.44
CA GLY A 75 -1.08 4.06 -14.49
C GLY A 75 -0.82 5.55 -14.27
N GLN A 76 -1.10 6.04 -13.06
CA GLN A 76 -0.87 7.41 -12.59
C GLN A 76 0.47 7.52 -11.82
N ALA A 77 1.37 6.56 -12.00
CA ALA A 77 2.74 6.73 -11.52
C ALA A 77 3.27 8.05 -12.09
N PRO A 78 3.92 8.92 -11.29
CA PRO A 78 4.64 10.04 -11.86
C PRO A 78 5.58 9.43 -12.88
N GLU A 79 5.40 9.84 -14.14
CA GLU A 79 6.23 9.40 -15.25
C GLU A 79 7.68 9.38 -14.77
N ASP A 80 8.34 8.24 -14.94
CA ASP A 80 9.77 8.11 -14.79
C ASP A 80 10.42 9.04 -15.84
N ARG A 81 10.45 10.34 -15.52
CA ARG A 81 11.11 11.38 -16.28
C ARG A 81 12.58 11.43 -15.87
N ARG A 82 13.19 10.26 -15.67
CA ARG A 82 14.61 10.11 -15.38
C ARG A 82 15.13 8.80 -15.95
N GLN A 83 15.37 8.80 -17.27
CA GLN A 83 16.65 8.38 -17.86
C GLN A 83 16.59 8.46 -19.40
N ARG A 84 16.76 9.66 -19.95
CA ARG A 84 17.47 9.88 -21.23
C ARG A 84 18.22 11.20 -21.18
N THR A 85 19.29 11.21 -20.41
CA THR A 85 20.45 12.10 -20.57
C THR A 85 21.62 11.15 -20.80
N GLY A 86 22.42 11.20 -21.84
CA GLY A 86 22.45 12.00 -23.06
C GLY A 86 23.39 11.29 -24.04
N THR A 87 23.25 11.62 -25.32
CA THR A 87 24.25 11.36 -26.38
C THR A 87 24.56 12.69 -27.03
#